data_AF-A0A920M0Q8-F1
#
_entry.id   AF-A0A920M0Q8-F1
#
_cell.length_a   1.000
_cell.length_b   1.000
_cell.length_c   1.000
_cell.angle_alpha   90.00
_cell.angle_beta   90.00
_cell.angle_gamma   90.00
#
_symmetry.space_group_name_H-M   'P 1'
#
loop_
_entity.id
_entity.type
_entity.pdbx_description
1 polymer ?
#
loop_
_entity_poly.entity_id
_entity_poly.type
_entity_poly.pdbx_seq_one_letter_code
_entity_poly.pdbx_strand_id
1 'polypeptide(L)' 'MKTLFNFINPFVIIFLKSPLHFLLSHQILLFKIIGRKSKKIYEIPASYAGD' A
#
# COMPACT_ATOMS: atom_id res chain seq x y z
N MET A 1 2.62 -15.55 9.45
CA MET A 1 1.79 -14.35 9.17
C MET A 1 2.56 -13.20 8.51
N LYS A 2 3.78 -12.83 8.93
CA LYS A 2 4.53 -11.70 8.32
C LYS A 2 5.01 -11.94 6.87
N THR A 3 5.28 -13.19 6.50
CA THR A 3 5.82 -13.56 5.17
C THR A 3 4.82 -13.42 4.03
N LEU A 4 3.53 -13.69 4.28
CA LEU A 4 2.48 -13.57 3.26
C LEU A 4 2.29 -12.11 2.83
N PHE A 5 2.24 -11.18 3.80
CA PHE A 5 2.16 -9.75 3.53
C PHE A 5 3.40 -9.20 2.82
N ASN A 6 4.59 -9.77 3.09
CA ASN A 6 5.81 -9.38 2.38
C ASN A 6 5.79 -9.74 0.89
N PHE A 7 5.11 -10.83 0.51
CA PHE A 7 4.93 -11.23 -0.88
C PHE A 7 3.74 -10.54 -1.56
N ILE A 8 2.67 -10.25 -0.82
CA ILE A 8 1.48 -9.58 -1.35
C ILE A 8 1.75 -8.08 -1.57
N ASN A 9 2.54 -7.44 -0.69
CA ASN A 9 2.87 -6.01 -0.77
C ASN A 9 3.37 -5.55 -2.15
N PRO A 10 4.37 -6.19 -2.80
CA PRO A 10 4.85 -5.70 -4.10
C PRO A 10 3.78 -5.77 -5.19
N PHE A 11 2.96 -6.82 -5.25
CA PHE A 11 1.89 -6.92 -6.24
C PHE A 11 0.80 -5.88 -6.01
N VAL A 12 0.39 -5.70 -4.75
CA VAL A 12 -0.60 -4.68 -4.38
C VAL A 12 -0.07 -3.28 -4.70
N ILE A 13 1.20 -2.98 -4.40
CA ILE A 13 1.83 -1.70 -4.75
C ILE A 13 1.85 -1.47 -6.27
N ILE A 14 2.17 -2.49 -7.07
CA ILE A 14 2.19 -2.40 -8.54
C ILE A 14 0.77 -2.13 -9.07
N PHE A 15 -0.23 -2.84 -8.55
CA PHE A 15 -1.63 -2.64 -8.93
C PHE A 15 -2.15 -1.26 -8.55
N LEU A 16 -1.82 -0.76 -7.35
CA LEU A 16 -2.22 0.59 -6.91
C LEU A 16 -1.43 1.71 -7.64
N LYS A 17 -0.25 1.44 -8.19
CA LYS A 17 0.50 2.41 -9.02
C LYS A 17 0.11 2.41 -10.49
N SER A 18 -0.59 1.36 -10.94
CA SER A 18 -1.08 1.20 -12.31
C SER A 18 -2.33 2.06 -12.56
N PRO A 19 -2.67 2.42 -13.81
CA PRO A 19 -3.98 3.01 -14.15
C PRO A 19 -5.19 2.15 -13.72
N LEU A 20 -4.99 0.87 -13.43
CA LEU A 20 -5.98 -0.03 -12.83
C LEU A 20 -6.28 0.25 -11.36
N HIS A 21 -5.59 1.21 -10.74
CA HIS A 21 -5.79 1.62 -9.34
C HIS A 21 -7.26 1.86 -9.00
N PHE A 22 -8.04 2.45 -9.91
CA PHE A 22 -9.46 2.77 -9.72
C PHE A 22 -10.31 1.58 -9.24
N LEU A 23 -9.98 0.35 -9.63
CA LEU A 23 -10.70 -0.85 -9.18
C LEU A 23 -10.53 -1.12 -7.69
N LEU A 24 -9.35 -0.77 -7.13
CA LEU A 24 -8.98 -1.04 -5.74
C LEU A 24 -9.03 0.22 -4.85
N SER A 25 -8.99 1.43 -5.44
CA SER A 25 -9.02 2.71 -4.71
C SER A 25 -10.26 2.87 -3.82
N HIS A 26 -11.34 2.16 -4.13
CA HIS A 26 -12.58 2.19 -3.36
C HIS A 26 -12.44 1.54 -1.98
N GLN A 27 -11.45 0.66 -1.78
CA GLN A 27 -11.28 -0.10 -0.53
C GLN A 27 -9.86 -0.05 0.02
N ILE A 28 -8.86 0.28 -0.80
CA ILE A 28 -7.44 0.19 -0.45
C ILE A 28 -6.73 1.48 -0.88
N LEU A 29 -6.03 2.10 0.05
CA LEU A 29 -5.20 3.28 -0.15
C LEU A 29 -3.72 2.92 -0.03
N LEU A 30 -2.88 3.54 -0.86
CA LEU A 30 -1.43 3.42 -0.74
C LEU A 30 -0.86 4.63 0.00
N PHE A 31 -0.40 4.42 1.23
CA PHE A 31 0.29 5.45 2.00
C PHE A 31 1.78 5.47 1.69
N LYS A 32 2.28 6.63 1.26
CA LYS A 32 3.71 6.89 1.12
C LYS A 32 4.18 7.69 2.32
N ILE A 33 4.93 7.05 3.22
CA ILE A 33 5.35 7.63 4.49
C ILE A 33 6.87 7.71 4.53
N ILE A 34 7.41 8.82 5.03
CA ILE A 34 8.85 8.98 5.27
C ILE A 34 9.13 8.57 6.72
N GLY A 35 9.98 7.57 6.91
CA GLY A 35 10.36 7.10 8.24
C GLY A 35 11.09 8.19 9.01
N ARG A 36 10.54 8.64 10.14
CA ARG A 36 11.11 9.74 10.95
C ARG A 36 12.58 9.51 11.35
N LYS A 37 12.94 8.27 11.74
CA LYS A 37 14.32 7.93 12.14
C LYS A 37 15.20 7.49 10.98
N SER A 38 14.67 6.69 10.06
CA SER A 38 15.45 6.10 8.96
C SER A 38 15.55 6.98 7.72
N LYS A 39 14.68 8.00 7.61
CA LYS A 39 14.44 8.81 6.39
C LYS A 39 14.12 7.98 5.13
N LYS A 40 13.87 6.68 5.28
CA LYS A 40 13.50 5.79 4.17
C LYS A 40 12.04 5.99 3.82
N ILE A 41 11.73 5.79 2.54
CA ILE A 41 10.36 5.83 2.03
C ILE A 41 9.75 4.45 2.25
N TYR A 42 8.57 4.42 2.85
CA TYR A 42 7.76 3.23 3.03
C TYR A 42 6.44 3.41 2.30
N GLU A 43 6.06 2.41 1.52
CA GLU A 43 4.81 2.36 0.80
C GLU A 43 3.95 1.27 1.44
N ILE A 44 2.85 1.66 2.06
CA ILE A 44 2.02 0.77 2.88
C ILE A 44 0.59 0.80 2.31
N PRO A 45 0.09 -0.32 1.76
CA PRO A 45 -1.32 -0.44 1.44
C PRO A 45 -2.13 -0.61 2.73
N ALA A 46 -3.15 0.21 2.92
CA ALA A 46 -4.08 0.10 4.04
C ALA A 46 -5.52 0.18 3.53
N SER A 47 -6.44 -0.48 4.23
CA SER A 47 -7.85 -0.45 3.86
C SER A 47 -8.48 0.88 4.27
N TYR A 48 -9.31 1.44 3.39
CA TYR A 48 -10.16 2.58 3.72
C TYR A 48 -11.33 2.10 4.55
N ALA A 49 -11.30 2.40 5.85
CA ALA A 49 -12.49 2.33 6.70
C ALA A 49 -13.19 3.68 6.60
N GLY A 50 -14.30 3.74 5.86
CA GLY A 50 -15.21 4.88 5.93
C GLY A 50 -15.98 4.85 7.25
N ASP A 51 -16.15 6.00 7.88
CA ASP A 51 -16.97 6.19 9.08
C ASP A 51 -18.46 5.96 8.80
#